data_AF-A0A9J6ZX19-F1
#
_entry.id   AF-A0A9J6ZX19-F1
#
_cell.length_a   1.000
_cell.length_b   1.000
_cell.length_c   1.000
_cell.angle_alpha   90.00
_cell.angle_beta   90.00
_cell.angle_gamma   90.00
#
_symmetry.space_group_name_H-M   'P 1'
#
loop_
_entity.id
_entity.type
_entity.pdbx_description
1 polymer ?
#
loop_
_entity_poly.entity_id
_entity_poly.type
_entity_poly.pdbx_seq_one_letter_code
_entity_poly.pdbx_strand_id
1 'polypeptide(L)'
;MPESPFSSFDHFSGAFVEGLRGVLQQPGLGAYILVHANAVFDEAILTTLEAPLRQRFEILAAECREALGNGREINGAADDLLVFLKLMAIGFDGVQLNRFRREGPWALQFNHLRSFRPARMATAQVSGIHKSFNPAGFHFNKPFLRREVFWAGSLHGLEVELLYNKFPFVPMHGLLVPERLDREPQFLSHPYHIYIWRLTEALAETLSGVGFGYNSYGAYASVNHLHFQMFLQQAAMPIADPRWVHNGGPEPYPLECQLFSCPEQAWEWLNQQHLEETSYNLLYQPGCMYAVARRKQGSYQHSPWTAGFGWSEVVGVITTFNQVDFETLEMETVLSEMKRLRLG
;
A
#
# COMPACT_ATOMS: atom_id res chain seq x y z
N MET A 1 -12.40 -8.75 -24.07
CA MET A 1 -11.89 -8.18 -22.80
C MET A 1 -11.72 -9.35 -21.84
N PRO A 2 -10.67 -9.39 -21.00
CA PRO A 2 -10.60 -10.40 -19.94
C PRO A 2 -11.87 -10.30 -19.07
N GLU A 3 -12.31 -11.44 -18.56
CA GLU A 3 -13.45 -11.49 -17.63
C GLU A 3 -13.15 -10.63 -16.39
N SER A 4 -14.19 -10.02 -15.82
CA SER A 4 -14.05 -9.14 -14.66
C SER A 4 -13.66 -9.99 -13.43
N PRO A 5 -12.54 -9.71 -12.74
CA PRO A 5 -12.09 -10.50 -11.59
C PRO A 5 -12.96 -10.26 -10.35
N PHE A 6 -13.90 -9.31 -10.39
CA PHE A 6 -14.64 -8.81 -9.24
C PHE A 6 -15.96 -9.58 -8.96
N SER A 7 -16.10 -10.82 -9.46
CA SER A 7 -17.34 -11.60 -9.33
C SER A 7 -17.47 -12.33 -7.98
N SER A 8 -16.34 -12.65 -7.34
CA SER A 8 -16.27 -13.24 -6.00
C SER A 8 -14.86 -13.11 -5.44
N PHE A 9 -14.71 -13.29 -4.12
CA PHE A 9 -13.39 -13.36 -3.47
C PHE A 9 -12.49 -14.43 -4.10
N ASP A 10 -13.00 -15.65 -4.30
CA ASP A 10 -12.22 -16.77 -4.84
C ASP A 10 -11.78 -16.51 -6.29
N HIS A 11 -12.67 -15.94 -7.10
CA HIS A 11 -12.35 -15.58 -8.48
C HIS A 11 -11.29 -14.47 -8.54
N PHE A 12 -11.41 -13.44 -7.70
CA PHE A 12 -10.41 -12.38 -7.60
C PHE A 12 -9.06 -12.95 -7.15
N SER A 13 -9.05 -13.74 -6.08
CA SER A 13 -7.84 -14.34 -5.52
C SER A 13 -7.14 -15.25 -6.53
N GLY A 14 -7.89 -16.11 -7.23
CA GLY A 14 -7.36 -16.96 -8.29
C GLY A 14 -6.77 -16.15 -9.45
N ALA A 15 -7.49 -15.12 -9.92
CA ALA A 15 -7.00 -14.23 -10.97
C ALA A 15 -5.74 -13.46 -10.54
N PHE A 16 -5.68 -13.02 -9.28
CA PHE A 16 -4.51 -12.33 -8.71
C PHE A 16 -3.28 -13.23 -8.70
N VAL A 17 -3.41 -14.48 -8.25
CA VAL A 17 -2.28 -15.43 -8.24
C VAL A 17 -1.85 -15.80 -9.66
N GLU A 18 -2.79 -16.00 -10.58
CA GLU A 18 -2.45 -16.32 -11.97
C GLU A 18 -1.80 -15.12 -12.69
N GLY A 19 -2.25 -13.90 -12.41
CA GLY A 19 -1.59 -12.70 -12.92
C GLY A 19 -0.16 -12.54 -12.37
N LEU A 20 0.08 -12.84 -11.09
CA LEU A 20 1.44 -12.89 -10.52
C LEU A 20 2.31 -13.94 -11.22
N ARG A 21 1.77 -15.13 -11.56
CA ARG A 21 2.46 -16.14 -12.36
C ARG A 21 2.85 -15.57 -13.73
N GLY A 22 1.95 -14.85 -14.38
CA GLY A 22 2.21 -14.15 -15.64
C GLY A 22 3.31 -13.08 -15.52
N VAL A 23 3.30 -12.28 -14.44
CA VAL A 23 4.35 -11.29 -14.16
C VAL A 23 5.72 -11.98 -13.96
N LEU A 24 5.76 -13.13 -13.30
CA LEU A 24 7.01 -13.86 -13.03
C LEU A 24 7.72 -14.33 -14.30
N GLN A 25 6.97 -14.59 -15.38
CA GLN A 25 7.53 -14.98 -16.68
C GLN A 25 8.24 -13.81 -17.40
N GLN A 26 8.06 -12.58 -16.93
CA GLN A 26 8.67 -11.43 -17.56
C GLN A 26 10.17 -11.30 -17.22
N PRO A 27 10.97 -10.72 -18.12
CA PRO A 27 12.37 -10.44 -17.86
C PRO A 27 12.55 -9.33 -16.81
N GLY A 28 13.63 -9.43 -16.02
CA GLY A 28 14.12 -8.35 -15.16
C GLY A 28 13.83 -8.55 -13.67
N LEU A 29 14.65 -7.88 -12.86
CA LEU A 29 14.64 -7.97 -11.40
C LEU A 29 13.34 -7.44 -10.80
N GLY A 30 12.77 -6.39 -11.39
CA GLY A 30 11.56 -5.76 -10.86
C GLY A 30 10.33 -6.67 -10.83
N ALA A 31 10.11 -7.45 -11.88
CA ALA A 31 9.02 -8.41 -11.95
C ALA A 31 9.19 -9.53 -10.92
N TYR A 32 10.40 -10.07 -10.78
CA TYR A 32 10.71 -11.06 -9.75
C TYR A 32 10.48 -10.51 -8.34
N ILE A 33 10.98 -9.30 -8.03
CA ILE A 33 10.80 -8.67 -6.71
C ILE A 33 9.32 -8.48 -6.40
N LEU A 34 8.52 -8.00 -7.36
CA LEU A 34 7.08 -7.81 -7.18
C LEU A 34 6.40 -9.12 -6.81
N VAL A 35 6.65 -10.19 -7.57
CA VAL A 35 6.01 -11.49 -7.31
C VAL A 35 6.49 -12.08 -6.01
N HIS A 36 7.80 -12.03 -5.73
CA HIS A 36 8.35 -12.55 -4.48
C HIS A 36 7.79 -11.81 -3.26
N ALA A 37 7.65 -10.48 -3.33
CA ALA A 37 7.07 -9.66 -2.27
C ALA A 37 5.60 -9.98 -1.98
N ASN A 38 4.82 -10.24 -3.03
CA ASN A 38 3.42 -10.67 -2.88
C ASN A 38 3.31 -12.11 -2.37
N ALA A 39 4.18 -13.00 -2.84
CA ALA A 39 4.22 -14.39 -2.37
C ALA A 39 4.58 -14.49 -0.89
N VAL A 40 5.63 -13.82 -0.41
CA VAL A 40 6.01 -13.91 1.01
C VAL A 40 5.06 -13.16 1.94
N PHE A 41 4.15 -12.34 1.40
CA PHE A 41 3.09 -11.72 2.19
C PHE A 41 2.00 -12.73 2.58
N ASP A 42 1.75 -13.75 1.76
CA ASP A 42 0.64 -14.70 1.90
C ASP A 42 1.12 -16.13 1.64
N GLU A 43 1.05 -16.99 2.66
CA GLU A 43 1.52 -18.37 2.61
C GLU A 43 0.88 -19.21 1.49
N ALA A 44 -0.40 -18.97 1.16
CA ALA A 44 -1.07 -19.69 0.08
C ALA A 44 -0.52 -19.28 -1.29
N ILE A 45 -0.23 -17.99 -1.48
CA ILE A 45 0.44 -17.49 -2.69
C ILE A 45 1.86 -18.07 -2.79
N LEU A 46 2.62 -18.05 -1.69
CA LEU A 46 3.97 -18.63 -1.67
C LEU A 46 3.93 -20.12 -2.05
N THR A 47 3.06 -20.90 -1.42
CA THR A 47 2.90 -22.34 -1.72
C THR A 47 2.67 -22.60 -3.20
N THR A 48 1.90 -21.74 -3.86
CA THR A 48 1.57 -21.86 -5.29
C THR A 48 2.70 -21.43 -6.22
N LEU A 49 3.53 -20.48 -5.78
CA LEU A 49 4.57 -19.84 -6.61
C LEU A 49 6.01 -20.18 -6.20
N GLU A 50 6.23 -20.96 -5.14
CA GLU A 50 7.57 -21.21 -4.58
C GLU A 50 8.52 -21.81 -5.61
N ALA A 51 8.14 -22.93 -6.23
CA ALA A 51 8.97 -23.61 -7.22
C ALA A 51 9.37 -22.71 -8.41
N PRO A 52 8.43 -22.03 -9.11
CA PRO A 52 8.82 -21.13 -10.20
C PRO A 52 9.58 -19.89 -9.70
N LEU A 53 9.32 -19.39 -8.48
CA LEU A 53 10.09 -18.30 -7.88
C LEU A 53 11.54 -18.72 -7.64
N ARG A 54 11.77 -19.90 -7.05
CA ARG A 54 13.11 -20.44 -6.78
C ARG A 54 13.90 -20.62 -8.07
N GLN A 55 13.28 -21.22 -9.09
CA GLN A 55 13.90 -21.35 -10.41
C GLN A 55 14.28 -19.97 -10.99
N ARG A 56 13.38 -18.99 -10.89
CA ARG A 56 13.63 -17.65 -11.41
C ARG A 56 14.75 -16.94 -10.65
N PHE A 57 14.80 -17.11 -9.33
CA PHE A 57 15.86 -16.57 -8.48
C PHE A 57 17.23 -17.10 -8.89
N GLU A 58 17.37 -18.41 -9.09
CA GLU A 58 18.64 -19.03 -9.47
C GLU A 58 19.17 -18.50 -10.81
N ILE A 59 18.28 -18.36 -11.80
CA ILE A 59 18.59 -17.80 -13.12
C ILE A 59 19.09 -16.36 -12.97
N LEU A 60 18.31 -15.49 -12.34
CA LEU A 60 18.65 -14.08 -12.17
C LEU A 60 19.93 -13.89 -11.34
N ALA A 61 20.14 -14.73 -10.32
CA ALA A 61 21.34 -14.71 -9.49
C ALA A 61 22.59 -15.16 -10.27
N ALA A 62 22.46 -16.15 -11.16
CA ALA A 62 23.55 -16.56 -12.05
C ALA A 62 23.90 -15.45 -13.05
N GLU A 63 22.91 -14.83 -13.69
CA GLU A 63 23.08 -13.68 -14.58
C GLU A 63 23.79 -12.51 -13.87
N CYS A 64 23.39 -12.19 -12.64
CA CYS A 64 24.02 -11.14 -11.84
C CYS A 64 25.48 -11.47 -11.51
N ARG A 65 25.77 -12.70 -11.07
CA ARG A 65 27.14 -13.14 -10.78
C ARG A 65 28.02 -13.10 -12.01
N GLU A 66 27.52 -13.53 -13.16
CA GLU A 66 28.25 -13.50 -14.42
C GLU A 66 28.53 -12.07 -14.87
N ALA A 67 27.54 -11.18 -14.81
CA ALA A 67 27.72 -9.77 -15.17
C ALA A 67 28.77 -9.11 -14.26
N LEU A 68 28.60 -9.20 -12.94
CA LEU A 68 29.51 -8.57 -11.97
C LEU A 68 30.92 -9.16 -12.02
N GLY A 69 31.05 -10.48 -12.15
CA GLY A 69 32.35 -11.15 -12.26
C GLY A 69 33.15 -10.73 -13.50
N ASN A 70 32.46 -10.30 -14.55
CA ASN A 70 33.07 -9.77 -15.77
C ASN A 70 33.12 -8.22 -15.80
N GLY A 71 32.79 -7.54 -14.71
CA GLY A 71 32.75 -6.07 -14.64
C GLY A 71 31.68 -5.43 -15.55
N ARG A 72 30.64 -6.19 -15.93
CA ARG A 72 29.52 -5.70 -16.74
C ARG A 72 28.41 -5.12 -15.87
N GLU A 73 27.70 -4.14 -16.42
CA GLU A 73 26.50 -3.61 -15.79
C GLU A 73 25.35 -4.63 -15.83
N ILE A 74 24.53 -4.63 -14.78
CA ILE A 74 23.28 -5.40 -14.74
C ILE A 74 22.14 -4.50 -15.21
N ASN A 75 21.40 -4.96 -16.22
CA ASN A 75 20.24 -4.26 -16.74
C ASN A 75 19.11 -4.20 -15.69
N GLY A 76 18.67 -3.00 -15.33
CA GLY A 76 17.55 -2.79 -14.42
C GLY A 76 17.58 -1.42 -13.74
N ALA A 77 16.52 -1.10 -13.01
CA ALA A 77 16.55 0.07 -12.14
C ALA A 77 17.53 -0.16 -10.97
N ALA A 78 18.30 0.87 -10.58
CA ALA A 78 19.28 0.77 -9.50
C ALA A 78 18.67 0.25 -8.19
N ASP A 79 17.44 0.68 -7.87
CA ASP A 79 16.72 0.23 -6.68
C ASP A 79 16.37 -1.26 -6.74
N ASP A 80 16.00 -1.77 -7.91
CA ASP A 80 15.69 -3.19 -8.09
C ASP A 80 16.94 -4.04 -7.99
N LEU A 81 18.06 -3.55 -8.54
CA LEU A 81 19.36 -4.18 -8.38
C LEU A 81 19.75 -4.26 -6.90
N LEU A 82 19.66 -3.15 -6.16
CA LEU A 82 19.99 -3.14 -4.73
C LEU A 82 19.13 -4.13 -3.92
N VAL A 83 17.82 -4.17 -4.16
CA VAL A 83 16.92 -5.13 -3.51
C VAL A 83 17.30 -6.56 -3.86
N PHE A 84 17.57 -6.84 -5.14
CA PHE A 84 17.93 -8.19 -5.57
C PHE A 84 19.28 -8.64 -5.02
N LEU A 85 20.27 -7.75 -4.92
CA LEU A 85 21.55 -8.07 -4.28
C LEU A 85 21.39 -8.39 -2.79
N LYS A 86 20.49 -7.70 -2.06
CA LYS A 86 20.14 -8.07 -0.68
C LYS A 86 19.50 -9.47 -0.62
N LEU A 87 18.60 -9.79 -1.55
CA LEU A 87 18.01 -11.13 -1.67
C LEU A 87 19.08 -12.20 -1.97
N MET A 88 20.04 -11.93 -2.86
CA MET A 88 21.16 -12.83 -3.12
C MET A 88 22.03 -13.05 -1.90
N ALA A 89 22.24 -12.03 -1.07
CA ALA A 89 23.08 -12.12 0.12
C ALA A 89 22.48 -13.02 1.21
N ILE A 90 21.15 -13.04 1.36
CA ILE A 90 20.47 -13.91 2.34
C ILE A 90 20.03 -15.25 1.73
N GLY A 91 20.02 -15.37 0.41
CA GLY A 91 19.51 -16.54 -0.31
C GLY A 91 17.98 -16.58 -0.37
N PHE A 92 17.45 -17.44 -1.24
CA PHE A 92 16.01 -17.64 -1.40
C PHE A 92 15.34 -18.03 -0.08
N ASP A 93 15.90 -19.04 0.60
CA ASP A 93 15.37 -19.57 1.87
C ASP A 93 15.59 -18.63 3.07
N GLY A 94 16.40 -17.57 2.90
CA GLY A 94 16.60 -16.56 3.93
C GLY A 94 15.47 -15.53 4.01
N VAL A 95 14.60 -15.46 2.99
CA VAL A 95 13.45 -14.55 2.99
C VAL A 95 12.36 -15.13 3.87
N GLN A 96 11.90 -14.35 4.83
CA GLN A 96 10.88 -14.80 5.79
C GLN A 96 9.49 -14.42 5.28
N LEU A 97 8.53 -15.32 5.51
CA LEU A 97 7.11 -14.99 5.44
C LEU A 97 6.78 -13.79 6.33
N ASN A 98 5.81 -12.99 5.91
CA ASN A 98 5.25 -11.96 6.75
C ASN A 98 4.70 -12.58 8.03
N ARG A 99 5.08 -11.99 9.17
CA ARG A 99 4.58 -12.41 10.49
C ARG A 99 3.70 -11.34 11.06
N PHE A 100 2.68 -11.75 11.79
CA PHE A 100 1.72 -10.85 12.40
C PHE A 100 1.64 -11.13 13.91
N ARG A 101 1.48 -10.07 14.70
CA ARG A 101 1.09 -10.19 16.10
C ARG A 101 0.20 -9.02 16.50
N ARG A 102 -0.49 -9.18 17.63
CA ARG A 102 -1.24 -8.07 18.25
C ARG A 102 -0.43 -7.48 19.39
N GLU A 103 -0.52 -6.18 19.54
CA GLU A 103 0.04 -5.43 20.66
C GLU A 103 -1.02 -4.43 21.14
N GLY A 104 -1.76 -4.81 22.18
CA GLY A 104 -2.97 -4.10 22.59
C GLY A 104 -3.99 -4.01 21.43
N PRO A 105 -4.44 -2.79 21.06
CA PRO A 105 -5.35 -2.63 19.93
C PRO A 105 -4.64 -2.70 18.57
N TRP A 106 -3.31 -2.65 18.51
CA TRP A 106 -2.55 -2.56 17.26
C TRP A 106 -2.32 -3.92 16.61
N ALA A 107 -2.29 -3.95 15.28
CA ALA A 107 -1.86 -5.09 14.49
C ALA A 107 -0.45 -4.83 13.97
N LEU A 108 0.55 -5.53 14.50
CA LEU A 108 1.93 -5.42 14.07
C LEU A 108 2.21 -6.46 12.99
N GLN A 109 2.95 -6.06 11.96
CA GLN A 109 3.46 -6.96 10.93
C GLN A 109 4.97 -6.80 10.77
N PHE A 110 5.70 -7.91 10.69
CA PHE A 110 7.08 -7.93 10.24
C PHE A 110 7.09 -8.22 8.74
N ASN A 111 7.60 -7.27 7.95
CA ASN A 111 7.65 -7.38 6.49
C ASN A 111 9.10 -7.37 6.00
N HIS A 112 9.70 -8.57 5.97
CA HIS A 112 11.13 -8.73 5.73
C HIS A 112 11.54 -8.22 4.34
N LEU A 113 10.85 -8.62 3.28
CA LEU A 113 11.24 -8.20 1.92
C LEU A 113 11.03 -6.69 1.73
N ARG A 114 9.98 -6.10 2.31
CA ARG A 114 9.77 -4.64 2.28
C ARG A 114 10.88 -3.87 3.00
N SER A 115 11.60 -4.47 3.96
CA SER A 115 12.78 -3.84 4.58
C SER A 115 13.92 -3.55 3.58
N PHE A 116 13.93 -4.23 2.43
CA PHE A 116 14.95 -4.01 1.40
C PHE A 116 14.67 -2.80 0.53
N ARG A 117 13.41 -2.35 0.50
CA ARG A 117 12.97 -1.19 -0.27
C ARG A 117 13.81 0.04 0.09
N PRO A 118 14.36 0.76 -0.91
CA PRO A 118 15.06 2.01 -0.65
C PRO A 118 14.14 3.03 0.02
N ALA A 119 14.65 3.74 1.03
CA ALA A 119 13.93 4.79 1.72
C ALA A 119 13.68 5.96 0.75
N ARG A 120 12.51 5.99 0.12
CA ARG A 120 12.09 7.09 -0.73
C ARG A 120 11.20 8.02 0.08
N MET A 121 11.54 9.30 0.11
CA MET A 121 10.71 10.43 0.54
C MET A 121 10.39 10.59 2.04
N ALA A 122 10.65 9.64 2.95
CA ALA A 122 10.25 9.77 4.37
C ALA A 122 10.67 11.10 5.05
N THR A 123 11.76 11.72 4.59
CA THR A 123 12.32 12.98 5.10
C THR A 123 11.98 14.23 4.29
N ALA A 124 11.28 14.10 3.15
CA ALA A 124 10.94 15.24 2.32
C ALA A 124 9.96 16.16 3.07
N GLN A 125 10.38 17.38 3.35
CA GLN A 125 9.48 18.40 3.86
C GLN A 125 8.51 18.82 2.76
N VAL A 126 7.23 18.78 3.08
CA VAL A 126 6.14 19.10 2.16
C VAL A 126 5.45 20.38 2.61
N SER A 127 5.34 21.35 1.70
CA SER A 127 4.42 22.49 1.84
C SER A 127 3.07 22.16 1.18
N GLY A 128 1.98 22.51 1.86
CA GLY A 128 0.61 22.28 1.38
C GLY A 128 0.18 20.81 1.28
N ILE A 129 -0.93 20.59 0.59
CA ILE A 129 -1.55 19.26 0.36
C ILE A 129 -1.82 18.98 -1.12
N HIS A 130 -1.34 19.84 -2.00
CA HIS A 130 -1.52 19.72 -3.43
C HIS A 130 -0.19 19.95 -4.14
N LYS A 131 0.09 19.11 -5.12
CA LYS A 131 1.18 19.31 -6.07
C LYS A 131 0.69 18.85 -7.43
N SER A 132 0.83 19.71 -8.44
CA SER A 132 0.44 19.38 -9.80
C SER A 132 1.13 18.10 -10.29
N PHE A 133 0.44 17.36 -11.15
CA PHE A 133 0.97 16.16 -11.78
C PHE A 133 2.31 16.46 -12.47
N ASN A 134 3.29 15.59 -12.25
CA ASN A 134 4.62 15.74 -12.82
C ASN A 134 4.91 14.61 -13.82
N PRO A 135 4.89 14.90 -15.14
CA PRO A 135 5.16 13.88 -16.17
C PRO A 135 6.61 13.36 -16.15
N ALA A 136 7.56 14.13 -15.61
CA ALA A 136 8.93 13.66 -15.43
C ALA A 136 9.06 12.77 -14.19
N GLY A 137 8.21 12.96 -13.18
CA GLY A 137 8.20 12.17 -11.94
C GLY A 137 7.68 10.74 -12.13
N PHE A 138 7.66 9.97 -11.05
CA PHE A 138 7.06 8.63 -11.05
C PHE A 138 5.53 8.73 -11.08
N HIS A 139 4.90 8.06 -12.05
CA HIS A 139 3.46 8.09 -12.28
C HIS A 139 3.00 6.81 -13.01
N PHE A 140 1.72 6.46 -12.94
CA PHE A 140 1.21 5.23 -13.57
C PHE A 140 1.26 5.21 -15.10
N ASN A 141 1.36 6.37 -15.77
CA ASN A 141 1.57 6.43 -17.24
C ASN A 141 2.95 5.94 -17.72
N LYS A 142 3.88 5.51 -16.85
CA LYS A 142 5.19 5.04 -17.30
C LYS A 142 5.06 3.70 -18.06
N PRO A 143 5.70 3.54 -19.22
CA PRO A 143 5.57 2.32 -20.04
C PRO A 143 5.99 1.03 -19.33
N PHE A 144 6.97 1.11 -18.42
CA PHE A 144 7.43 -0.09 -17.70
C PHE A 144 6.38 -0.64 -16.72
N LEU A 145 5.46 0.20 -16.21
CA LEU A 145 4.40 -0.22 -15.28
C LEU A 145 3.25 -0.95 -15.97
N ARG A 146 3.15 -0.89 -17.30
CA ARG A 146 2.08 -1.57 -18.07
C ARG A 146 2.06 -3.07 -17.82
N ARG A 147 3.24 -3.60 -17.53
CA ARG A 147 3.51 -5.00 -17.21
C ARG A 147 3.07 -5.43 -15.82
N GLU A 148 2.80 -4.47 -14.93
CA GLU A 148 2.37 -4.68 -13.55
C GLU A 148 0.85 -4.47 -13.40
N VAL A 149 0.14 -4.21 -14.50
CA VAL A 149 -1.33 -4.09 -14.53
C VAL A 149 -1.93 -5.48 -14.30
N PHE A 150 -2.67 -5.63 -13.20
CA PHE A 150 -3.46 -6.81 -12.91
C PHE A 150 -4.74 -6.84 -13.75
N TRP A 151 -5.46 -5.72 -13.80
CA TRP A 151 -6.68 -5.60 -14.56
C TRP A 151 -6.90 -4.17 -15.07
N ALA A 152 -7.57 -4.02 -16.22
CA ALA A 152 -7.94 -2.74 -16.79
C ALA A 152 -9.30 -2.83 -17.49
N GLY A 153 -10.13 -1.81 -17.29
CA GLY A 153 -11.44 -1.69 -17.95
C GLY A 153 -12.38 -0.73 -17.22
N SER A 154 -13.62 -0.66 -17.69
CA SER A 154 -14.66 0.14 -17.04
C SER A 154 -15.12 -0.51 -15.74
N LEU A 155 -15.06 0.23 -14.63
CA LEU A 155 -15.54 -0.19 -13.33
C LEU A 155 -16.37 0.94 -12.72
N HIS A 156 -17.63 0.65 -12.39
CA HIS A 156 -18.59 1.63 -11.85
C HIS A 156 -18.65 2.97 -12.61
N GLY A 157 -18.54 2.90 -13.95
CA GLY A 157 -18.68 4.04 -14.85
C GLY A 157 -17.39 4.79 -15.20
N LEU A 158 -16.26 4.47 -14.56
CA LEU A 158 -14.95 5.05 -14.90
C LEU A 158 -14.03 4.01 -15.53
N GLU A 159 -13.16 4.44 -16.43
CA GLU A 159 -12.02 3.62 -16.85
C GLU A 159 -11.01 3.54 -15.72
N VAL A 160 -10.67 2.32 -15.28
CA VAL A 160 -9.67 2.14 -14.22
C VAL A 160 -8.62 1.13 -14.61
N GLU A 161 -7.46 1.28 -13.97
CA GLU A 161 -6.45 0.24 -13.93
C GLU A 161 -6.19 -0.17 -12.48
N LEU A 162 -6.12 -1.47 -12.25
CA LEU A 162 -5.67 -2.05 -11.00
C LEU A 162 -4.29 -2.63 -11.24
N LEU A 163 -3.27 -2.08 -10.58
CA LEU A 163 -1.89 -2.59 -10.65
C LEU A 163 -1.55 -3.36 -9.38
N TYR A 164 -0.64 -4.33 -9.49
CA TYR A 164 -0.04 -4.94 -8.31
C TYR A 164 0.80 -3.91 -7.55
N ASN A 165 0.69 -3.90 -6.22
CA ASN A 165 1.69 -3.19 -5.43
C ASN A 165 2.98 -4.03 -5.35
N LYS A 166 4.11 -3.43 -5.76
CA LYS A 166 5.43 -4.08 -5.72
C LYS A 166 5.89 -4.47 -4.32
N PHE A 167 5.48 -3.74 -3.30
CA PHE A 167 5.84 -4.00 -1.90
C PHE A 167 4.56 -3.99 -1.06
N PRO A 168 3.76 -5.07 -1.09
CA PRO A 168 2.50 -5.13 -0.36
C PRO A 168 2.72 -5.02 1.15
N PHE A 169 1.71 -4.48 1.84
CA PHE A 169 1.64 -4.39 3.30
C PHE A 169 0.22 -4.66 3.82
N VAL A 170 -0.67 -5.10 2.92
CA VAL A 170 -2.04 -5.53 3.17
C VAL A 170 -2.35 -6.68 2.20
N PRO A 171 -3.30 -7.57 2.50
CA PRO A 171 -3.58 -8.70 1.61
C PRO A 171 -4.13 -8.23 0.26
N MET A 172 -3.69 -8.91 -0.79
CA MET A 172 -4.09 -8.64 -2.17
C MET A 172 -3.97 -7.16 -2.55
N HIS A 173 -2.84 -6.55 -2.18
CA HIS A 173 -2.63 -5.12 -2.31
C HIS A 173 -2.58 -4.67 -3.78
N GLY A 174 -3.64 -3.99 -4.21
CA GLY A 174 -3.76 -3.36 -5.51
C GLY A 174 -3.63 -1.83 -5.45
N LEU A 175 -3.19 -1.22 -6.56
CA LEU A 175 -3.20 0.22 -6.79
C LEU A 175 -4.27 0.53 -7.83
N LEU A 176 -5.42 1.03 -7.38
CA LEU A 176 -6.53 1.44 -8.26
C LEU A 176 -6.28 2.86 -8.75
N VAL A 177 -6.17 3.02 -10.07
CA VAL A 177 -5.88 4.28 -10.75
C VAL A 177 -7.07 4.62 -11.65
N PRO A 178 -7.97 5.52 -11.24
CA PRO A 178 -9.06 5.95 -12.10
C PRO A 178 -8.53 6.89 -13.19
N GLU A 179 -9.11 6.78 -14.39
CA GLU A 179 -8.93 7.71 -15.51
C GLU A 179 -7.45 8.09 -15.72
N ARG A 180 -6.56 7.08 -15.71
CA ARG A 180 -5.09 7.25 -15.70
C ARG A 180 -4.57 8.25 -16.75
N LEU A 181 -5.25 8.38 -17.89
CA LEU A 181 -4.84 9.28 -18.98
C LEU A 181 -5.12 10.76 -18.69
N ASP A 182 -5.99 11.07 -17.74
CA ASP A 182 -6.36 12.42 -17.32
C ASP A 182 -5.29 13.05 -16.44
N ARG A 183 -4.35 12.23 -15.92
CA ARG A 183 -3.16 12.67 -15.19
C ARG A 183 -3.51 13.50 -13.96
N GLU A 184 -4.54 13.09 -13.25
CA GLU A 184 -4.93 13.75 -12.01
C GLU A 184 -3.80 13.66 -10.97
N PRO A 185 -3.42 14.78 -10.33
CA PRO A 185 -2.45 14.74 -9.24
C PRO A 185 -2.98 13.90 -8.07
N GLN A 186 -2.11 13.54 -7.12
CA GLN A 186 -2.55 12.91 -5.87
C GLN A 186 -3.27 13.93 -4.97
N PHE A 187 -4.48 14.28 -5.36
CA PHE A 187 -5.37 15.23 -4.72
C PHE A 187 -6.82 14.79 -4.98
N LEU A 188 -7.59 14.64 -3.91
CA LEU A 188 -8.91 14.02 -3.99
C LEU A 188 -9.97 15.07 -4.33
N SER A 189 -10.57 14.98 -5.50
CA SER A 189 -11.72 15.83 -5.87
C SER A 189 -13.05 15.20 -5.43
N HIS A 190 -14.13 16.01 -5.42
CA HIS A 190 -15.46 15.53 -5.06
C HIS A 190 -15.92 14.34 -5.91
N PRO A 191 -15.83 14.38 -7.27
CA PRO A 191 -16.21 13.24 -8.08
C PRO A 191 -15.48 11.94 -7.72
N TYR A 192 -14.16 11.98 -7.50
CA TYR A 192 -13.39 10.79 -7.14
C TYR A 192 -13.67 10.28 -5.72
N HIS A 193 -14.00 11.16 -4.78
CA HIS A 193 -14.47 10.77 -3.46
C HIS A 193 -15.81 10.01 -3.54
N ILE A 194 -16.79 10.56 -4.26
CA ILE A 194 -18.09 9.90 -4.45
C ILE A 194 -17.92 8.58 -5.21
N TYR A 195 -17.08 8.58 -6.24
CA TYR A 195 -16.78 7.38 -7.02
C TYR A 195 -16.21 6.26 -6.15
N ILE A 196 -15.15 6.52 -5.39
CA ILE A 196 -14.50 5.47 -4.60
C ILE A 196 -15.42 4.96 -3.48
N TRP A 197 -16.25 5.83 -2.89
CA TRP A 197 -17.27 5.41 -1.93
C TRP A 197 -18.23 4.41 -2.56
N ARG A 198 -18.88 4.79 -3.67
CA ARG A 198 -19.87 3.93 -4.33
C ARG A 198 -19.26 2.65 -4.90
N LEU A 199 -18.02 2.73 -5.39
CA LEU A 199 -17.28 1.56 -5.82
C LEU A 199 -17.06 0.58 -4.64
N THR A 200 -16.70 1.11 -3.47
CA THR A 200 -16.50 0.29 -2.27
C THR A 200 -17.78 -0.45 -1.88
N GLU A 201 -18.93 0.23 -1.88
CA GLU A 201 -20.25 -0.41 -1.65
C GLU A 201 -20.54 -1.50 -2.68
N ALA A 202 -20.40 -1.18 -3.96
CA ALA A 202 -20.74 -2.10 -5.05
C ALA A 202 -19.84 -3.35 -5.04
N LEU A 203 -18.55 -3.19 -4.79
CA LEU A 203 -17.63 -4.32 -4.70
C LEU A 203 -17.88 -5.18 -3.46
N ALA A 204 -18.43 -4.62 -2.38
CA ALA A 204 -18.72 -5.39 -1.15
C ALA A 204 -19.77 -6.49 -1.36
N GLU A 205 -20.62 -6.35 -2.37
CA GLU A 205 -21.63 -7.35 -2.72
C GLU A 205 -21.01 -8.68 -3.16
N THR A 206 -19.80 -8.66 -3.73
CA THR A 206 -19.13 -9.83 -4.27
C THR A 206 -17.76 -10.10 -3.63
N LEU A 207 -17.09 -9.07 -3.12
CA LEU A 207 -15.75 -9.12 -2.57
C LEU A 207 -15.76 -8.84 -1.06
N SER A 208 -15.99 -9.89 -0.29
CA SER A 208 -15.92 -9.80 1.18
C SER A 208 -14.56 -9.27 1.64
N GLY A 209 -14.59 -8.26 2.51
CA GLY A 209 -13.39 -7.62 3.07
C GLY A 209 -12.76 -6.55 2.18
N VAL A 210 -13.41 -6.15 1.07
CA VAL A 210 -12.91 -5.06 0.23
C VAL A 210 -12.85 -3.73 0.97
N GLY A 211 -11.79 -2.98 0.72
CA GLY A 211 -11.66 -1.60 1.14
C GLY A 211 -10.53 -0.88 0.41
N PHE A 212 -10.49 0.43 0.62
CA PHE A 212 -9.52 1.30 -0.05
C PHE A 212 -8.87 2.26 0.94
N GLY A 213 -7.54 2.23 0.99
CA GLY A 213 -6.74 3.24 1.67
C GLY A 213 -6.39 4.40 0.76
N TYR A 214 -6.35 5.62 1.30
CA TYR A 214 -5.89 6.81 0.60
C TYR A 214 -4.91 7.61 1.45
N ASN A 215 -3.83 8.06 0.81
CA ASN A 215 -2.85 8.98 1.38
C ASN A 215 -2.96 10.31 0.63
N SER A 216 -3.27 11.41 1.33
CA SER A 216 -3.14 12.74 0.73
C SER A 216 -1.67 13.09 0.47
N TYR A 217 -1.41 14.07 -0.39
CA TYR A 217 -0.09 14.68 -0.43
C TYR A 217 0.25 15.29 0.95
N GLY A 218 1.51 15.12 1.37
CA GLY A 218 1.95 15.39 2.74
C GLY A 218 1.56 14.31 3.77
N ALA A 219 0.83 13.25 3.38
CA ALA A 219 0.49 12.09 4.21
C ALA A 219 1.05 10.76 3.70
N TYR A 220 2.34 10.74 3.37
CA TYR A 220 3.03 9.55 2.85
C TYR A 220 2.47 9.03 1.52
N ALA A 221 1.83 9.90 0.74
CA ALA A 221 1.67 9.69 -0.69
C ALA A 221 3.05 9.69 -1.38
N SER A 222 3.38 8.59 -2.05
CA SER A 222 4.70 8.41 -2.69
C SER A 222 4.69 8.54 -4.21
N VAL A 223 3.50 8.71 -4.81
CA VAL A 223 3.29 8.83 -6.25
C VAL A 223 2.53 10.14 -6.53
N ASN A 224 2.88 10.84 -7.60
CA ASN A 224 2.27 12.14 -7.95
C ASN A 224 1.00 12.02 -8.82
N HIS A 225 0.35 10.86 -8.82
CA HIS A 225 -0.78 10.52 -9.68
C HIS A 225 -1.86 9.89 -8.80
N LEU A 226 -3.10 10.35 -8.94
CA LEU A 226 -4.25 9.88 -8.18
C LEU A 226 -4.33 8.35 -8.18
N HIS A 227 -4.35 7.75 -6.99
CA HIS A 227 -4.58 6.34 -6.80
C HIS A 227 -5.11 6.04 -5.40
N PHE A 228 -5.77 4.88 -5.31
CA PHE A 228 -6.26 4.28 -4.07
C PHE A 228 -5.57 2.93 -3.87
N GLN A 229 -5.37 2.56 -2.61
CA GLN A 229 -4.73 1.30 -2.22
C GLN A 229 -5.81 0.29 -1.85
N MET A 230 -6.14 -0.58 -2.79
CA MET A 230 -7.12 -1.64 -2.62
C MET A 230 -6.55 -2.77 -1.76
N PHE A 231 -7.38 -3.35 -0.91
CA PHE A 231 -7.07 -4.56 -0.17
C PHE A 231 -8.33 -5.43 -0.02
N LEU A 232 -8.14 -6.72 0.27
CA LEU A 232 -9.22 -7.64 0.64
C LEU A 232 -8.88 -8.26 2.01
N GLN A 233 -9.42 -7.69 3.09
CA GLN A 233 -9.14 -8.05 4.48
C GLN A 233 -10.46 -8.41 5.19
N GLN A 234 -10.62 -9.68 5.57
CA GLN A 234 -11.84 -10.12 6.26
C GLN A 234 -11.90 -9.68 7.73
N ALA A 235 -10.75 -9.60 8.41
CA ALA A 235 -10.72 -9.13 9.80
C ALA A 235 -10.91 -7.62 9.87
N ALA A 236 -11.64 -7.13 10.87
CA ALA A 236 -11.80 -5.70 11.09
C ALA A 236 -10.44 -5.01 11.29
N MET A 237 -10.30 -3.81 10.71
CA MET A 237 -9.12 -2.97 10.93
C MET A 237 -9.10 -2.45 12.37
N PRO A 238 -7.93 -2.24 12.99
CA PRO A 238 -7.84 -1.74 14.37
C PRO A 238 -8.58 -0.43 14.65
N ILE A 239 -8.64 0.48 13.68
CA ILE A 239 -9.42 1.72 13.79
C ILE A 239 -10.93 1.49 13.95
N ALA A 240 -11.44 0.32 13.55
CA ALA A 240 -12.84 -0.07 13.69
C ALA A 240 -13.14 -0.78 15.02
N ASP A 241 -12.17 -0.93 15.93
CA ASP A 241 -12.40 -1.54 17.24
C ASP A 241 -13.45 -0.71 18.03
N PRO A 242 -14.50 -1.34 18.60
CA PRO A 242 -15.61 -0.65 19.25
C PRO A 242 -15.21 0.11 20.52
N ARG A 243 -13.98 -0.08 21.04
CA ARG A 243 -13.48 0.71 22.17
C ARG A 243 -13.33 2.20 21.85
N TRP A 244 -13.15 2.55 20.58
CA TRP A 244 -12.81 3.91 20.19
C TRP A 244 -14.01 4.84 20.22
N VAL A 245 -13.80 6.08 20.65
CA VAL A 245 -14.83 7.13 20.74
C VAL A 245 -15.57 7.35 19.42
N HIS A 246 -14.89 7.36 18.28
CA HIS A 246 -15.53 7.53 16.98
C HIS A 246 -16.38 6.32 16.55
N ASN A 247 -16.26 5.18 17.25
CA ASN A 247 -17.11 4.00 17.12
C ASN A 247 -18.13 3.88 18.28
N GLY A 248 -18.26 4.90 19.15
CA GLY A 248 -19.17 4.91 20.29
C GLY A 248 -18.59 4.34 21.60
N GLY A 249 -17.31 3.98 21.63
CA GLY A 249 -16.62 3.51 22.83
C GLY A 249 -16.08 4.64 23.73
N PRO A 250 -15.45 4.29 24.87
CA PRO A 250 -14.97 5.29 25.82
C PRO A 250 -13.52 5.76 25.58
N GLU A 251 -12.75 5.08 24.75
CA GLU A 251 -11.31 5.35 24.59
C GLU A 251 -11.04 6.29 23.41
N PRO A 252 -10.29 7.40 23.60
CA PRO A 252 -9.93 8.26 22.48
C PRO A 252 -8.91 7.56 21.57
N TYR A 253 -9.11 7.65 20.27
CA TYR A 253 -8.07 7.27 19.31
C TYR A 253 -6.85 8.22 19.47
N PRO A 254 -5.59 7.77 19.26
CA PRO A 254 -4.43 8.64 19.39
C PRO A 254 -4.40 9.78 18.38
N LEU A 255 -5.17 9.73 17.30
CA LEU A 255 -5.29 10.77 16.29
C LEU A 255 -6.72 11.29 16.21
N GLU A 256 -6.89 12.47 15.63
CA GLU A 256 -8.20 13.02 15.31
C GLU A 256 -8.84 12.20 14.19
N CYS A 257 -9.64 11.21 14.60
CA CYS A 257 -10.37 10.33 13.70
C CYS A 257 -11.85 10.72 13.67
N GLN A 258 -12.42 10.78 12.47
CA GLN A 258 -13.85 10.90 12.25
C GLN A 258 -14.34 9.68 11.47
N LEU A 259 -15.52 9.19 11.85
CA LEU A 259 -16.24 8.13 11.13
C LEU A 259 -17.43 8.77 10.43
N PHE A 260 -17.50 8.59 9.11
CA PHE A 260 -18.62 9.05 8.29
C PHE A 260 -19.39 7.86 7.76
N SER A 261 -20.72 7.99 7.72
CA SER A 261 -21.64 7.06 7.04
C SER A 261 -22.39 7.73 5.88
N CYS A 262 -22.05 8.98 5.55
CA CYS A 262 -22.63 9.77 4.48
C CYS A 262 -21.50 10.39 3.64
N PRO A 263 -21.45 10.10 2.33
CA PRO A 263 -20.36 10.60 1.48
C PRO A 263 -20.37 12.13 1.36
N GLU A 264 -21.53 12.77 1.42
CA GLU A 264 -21.62 14.23 1.34
C GLU A 264 -21.02 14.91 2.59
N GLN A 265 -21.31 14.38 3.79
CA GLN A 265 -20.71 14.87 5.04
C GLN A 265 -19.21 14.62 5.10
N ALA A 266 -18.78 13.44 4.62
CA ALA A 266 -17.36 13.13 4.45
C ALA A 266 -16.67 14.13 3.53
N TRP A 267 -17.33 14.52 2.43
CA TRP A 267 -16.80 15.53 1.51
C TRP A 267 -16.71 16.93 2.14
N GLU A 268 -17.71 17.35 2.90
CA GLU A 268 -17.66 18.64 3.61
C GLU A 268 -16.42 18.72 4.52
N TRP A 269 -16.14 17.64 5.24
CA TRP A 269 -14.91 17.52 6.05
C TRP A 269 -13.64 17.58 5.20
N LEU A 270 -13.59 16.81 4.10
CA LEU A 270 -12.45 16.80 3.19
C LEU A 270 -12.17 18.19 2.60
N ASN A 271 -13.23 18.89 2.18
CA ASN A 271 -13.13 20.24 1.64
C ASN A 271 -12.59 21.22 2.70
N GLN A 272 -12.97 21.07 3.97
CA GLN A 272 -12.37 21.85 5.05
C GLN A 272 -10.87 21.56 5.19
N GLN A 273 -10.45 20.29 5.12
CA GLN A 273 -9.03 19.95 5.13
C GLN A 273 -8.29 20.54 3.93
N HIS A 274 -8.96 20.69 2.80
CA HIS A 274 -8.37 21.34 1.62
C HIS A 274 -8.16 22.83 1.82
N LEU A 275 -9.16 23.52 2.38
CA LEU A 275 -9.08 24.95 2.68
C LEU A 275 -8.00 25.27 3.72
N GLU A 276 -7.84 24.39 4.72
CA GLU A 276 -6.83 24.53 5.79
C GLU A 276 -5.44 24.00 5.39
N GLU A 277 -5.33 23.41 4.20
CA GLU A 277 -4.16 22.67 3.76
C GLU A 277 -3.70 21.59 4.77
N THR A 278 -4.62 20.89 5.39
CA THR A 278 -4.32 19.82 6.35
C THR A 278 -4.16 18.48 5.64
N SER A 279 -3.06 17.78 5.93
CA SER A 279 -2.83 16.44 5.37
C SER A 279 -3.71 15.40 6.07
N TYR A 280 -4.17 14.40 5.33
CA TYR A 280 -5.09 13.38 5.85
C TYR A 280 -4.83 12.00 5.26
N ASN A 281 -5.27 10.97 6.00
CA ASN A 281 -5.38 9.60 5.52
C ASN A 281 -6.84 9.16 5.60
N LEU A 282 -7.27 8.35 4.63
CA LEU A 282 -8.63 7.82 4.58
C LEU A 282 -8.60 6.29 4.48
N LEU A 283 -9.64 5.68 5.04
CA LEU A 283 -9.98 4.29 4.86
C LEU A 283 -11.46 4.20 4.48
N TYR A 284 -11.73 3.79 3.24
CA TYR A 284 -13.08 3.48 2.76
C TYR A 284 -13.37 2.01 3.04
N GLN A 285 -14.50 1.76 3.67
CA GLN A 285 -15.07 0.43 3.90
C GLN A 285 -16.55 0.45 3.50
N PRO A 286 -17.18 -0.73 3.31
CA PRO A 286 -18.61 -0.76 3.01
C PRO A 286 -19.41 -0.09 4.13
N GLY A 287 -20.26 0.86 3.76
CA GLY A 287 -21.10 1.68 4.63
C GLY A 287 -20.42 2.88 5.27
N CYS A 288 -19.09 3.02 5.20
CA CYS A 288 -18.40 4.07 5.96
C CYS A 288 -17.03 4.50 5.44
N MET A 289 -16.55 5.64 5.96
CA MET A 289 -15.19 6.10 5.78
C MET A 289 -14.61 6.59 7.10
N TYR A 290 -13.43 6.10 7.43
CA TYR A 290 -12.60 6.66 8.49
C TYR A 290 -11.70 7.74 7.89
N ALA A 291 -11.71 8.92 8.51
CA ALA A 291 -10.92 10.06 8.10
C ALA A 291 -10.02 10.50 9.25
N VAL A 292 -8.72 10.63 8.98
CA VAL A 292 -7.74 11.04 10.00
C VAL A 292 -6.93 12.22 9.51
N ALA A 293 -7.11 13.36 10.17
CA ALA A 293 -6.27 14.53 9.95
C ALA A 293 -4.95 14.38 10.72
N ARG A 294 -3.86 14.87 10.13
CA ARG A 294 -2.51 14.73 10.70
C ARG A 294 -1.55 15.82 10.25
N ARG A 295 -0.51 16.04 11.04
CA ARG A 295 0.64 16.88 10.65
C ARG A 295 1.29 16.36 9.38
N LYS A 296 1.78 17.27 8.55
CA LYS A 296 2.46 16.94 7.28
C LYS A 296 3.71 16.08 7.52
N GLN A 297 4.00 15.20 6.57
CA GLN A 297 5.25 14.45 6.51
C GLN A 297 6.46 15.41 6.53
N GLY A 298 7.50 15.01 7.24
CA GLY A 298 8.70 15.85 7.43
C GLY A 298 8.54 16.97 8.46
N SER A 299 7.36 17.13 9.10
CA SER A 299 7.17 18.14 10.16
C SER A 299 7.80 17.75 11.50
N TYR A 300 8.17 16.47 11.67
CA TYR A 300 8.87 15.96 12.83
C TYR A 300 9.73 14.75 12.42
N GLN A 301 10.74 14.46 13.23
CA GLN A 301 11.55 13.25 13.06
C GLN A 301 10.90 12.08 13.80
N HIS A 302 10.46 11.08 13.05
CA HIS A 302 9.90 9.87 13.63
C HIS A 302 10.96 9.01 14.32
N SER A 303 10.51 8.13 15.21
CA SER A 303 11.33 7.11 15.85
C SER A 303 11.96 6.16 14.81
N PRO A 304 13.16 5.60 15.06
CA PRO A 304 13.90 4.79 14.07
C PRO A 304 13.20 3.47 13.71
N TRP A 305 12.28 2.97 14.54
CA TRP A 305 11.57 1.72 14.31
C TRP A 305 10.50 1.80 13.21
N THR A 306 10.08 3.02 12.83
CA THR A 306 9.09 3.26 11.78
C THR A 306 9.72 3.96 10.59
N ALA A 307 9.17 3.71 9.39
CA ALA A 307 9.48 4.47 8.18
C ALA A 307 8.49 5.62 7.93
N GLY A 308 7.57 5.86 8.88
CA GLY A 308 6.50 6.82 8.79
C GLY A 308 5.10 6.21 8.90
N PHE A 309 4.09 7.07 8.78
CA PHE A 309 2.69 6.70 8.95
C PHE A 309 1.89 7.04 7.69
N GLY A 310 1.71 6.05 6.82
CA GLY A 310 0.68 6.08 5.78
C GLY A 310 -0.67 5.64 6.35
N TRP A 311 -1.66 5.46 5.48
CA TRP A 311 -3.01 5.08 5.91
C TRP A 311 -3.01 3.81 6.77
N SER A 312 -2.24 2.77 6.42
CA SER A 312 -2.19 1.50 7.17
C SER A 312 -1.77 1.71 8.60
N GLU A 313 -0.67 2.43 8.82
CA GLU A 313 -0.16 2.68 10.16
C GLU A 313 -1.12 3.58 10.93
N VAL A 314 -1.71 4.60 10.28
CA VAL A 314 -2.69 5.49 10.90
C VAL A 314 -3.95 4.73 11.35
N VAL A 315 -4.36 3.69 10.63
CA VAL A 315 -5.49 2.83 11.04
C VAL A 315 -5.10 1.69 11.99
N GLY A 316 -3.86 1.71 12.50
CA GLY A 316 -3.37 0.79 13.54
C GLY A 316 -2.72 -0.49 13.02
N VAL A 317 -2.47 -0.60 11.71
CA VAL A 317 -1.69 -1.69 11.10
C VAL A 317 -0.23 -1.25 10.97
N ILE A 318 0.60 -1.64 11.91
CA ILE A 318 1.97 -1.16 12.09
C ILE A 318 2.96 -2.09 11.38
N THR A 319 3.68 -1.56 10.39
CA THR A 319 4.73 -2.31 9.69
C THR A 319 6.09 -2.10 10.36
N THR A 320 6.75 -3.16 10.79
CA THR A 320 8.15 -3.17 11.22
C THR A 320 9.04 -3.84 10.18
N PHE A 321 10.29 -3.37 10.09
CA PHE A 321 11.26 -3.79 9.06
C PHE A 321 12.43 -4.59 9.61
N ASN A 322 12.58 -4.64 10.94
CA ASN A 322 13.55 -5.49 11.60
C ASN A 322 12.85 -6.34 12.67
N GLN A 323 13.45 -7.49 12.93
CA GLN A 323 12.88 -8.50 13.81
C GLN A 323 12.85 -8.06 15.28
N VAL A 324 13.86 -7.32 15.74
CA VAL A 324 13.92 -6.84 17.12
C VAL A 324 12.74 -5.93 17.41
N ASP A 325 12.51 -4.91 16.58
CA ASP A 325 11.35 -4.01 16.74
C ASP A 325 10.04 -4.78 16.61
N PHE A 326 9.94 -5.74 15.70
CA PHE A 326 8.74 -6.59 15.66
C PHE A 326 8.50 -7.27 17.00
N GLU A 327 9.51 -7.83 17.65
CA GLU A 327 9.37 -8.62 18.88
C GLU A 327 9.20 -7.76 20.13
N THR A 328 9.78 -6.55 20.16
CA THR A 328 9.86 -5.73 21.38
C THR A 328 8.97 -4.49 21.37
N LEU A 329 8.40 -4.09 20.22
CA LEU A 329 7.58 -2.88 20.15
C LEU A 329 6.31 -3.02 20.99
N GLU A 330 6.13 -2.11 21.94
CA GLU A 330 5.01 -2.11 22.88
C GLU A 330 3.93 -1.10 22.47
N MET A 331 2.71 -1.33 22.97
CA MET A 331 1.54 -0.50 22.71
C MET A 331 1.80 0.99 22.99
N GLU A 332 2.44 1.31 24.11
CA GLU A 332 2.72 2.69 24.52
C GLU A 332 3.70 3.39 23.59
N THR A 333 4.63 2.64 23.00
CA THR A 333 5.61 3.19 22.04
C THR A 333 4.89 3.60 20.75
N VAL A 334 3.99 2.75 20.24
CA VAL A 334 3.15 3.08 19.07
C VAL A 334 2.25 4.27 19.37
N LEU A 335 1.59 4.26 20.53
CA LEU A 335 0.67 5.31 20.96
C LEU A 335 1.38 6.66 21.06
N SER A 336 2.54 6.70 21.73
CA SER A 336 3.36 7.89 21.89
C SER A 336 3.77 8.45 20.53
N GLU A 337 4.21 7.58 19.61
CA GLU A 337 4.61 8.01 18.28
C GLU A 337 3.43 8.55 17.47
N MET A 338 2.27 7.88 17.49
CA MET A 338 1.05 8.36 16.84
C MET A 338 0.62 9.74 17.35
N LYS A 339 0.67 9.99 18.67
CA LYS A 339 0.31 11.29 19.24
C LYS A 339 1.16 12.45 18.68
N ARG A 340 2.37 12.18 18.18
CA ARG A 340 3.23 13.21 17.55
C ARG A 340 2.71 13.69 16.19
N LEU A 341 1.76 12.97 15.59
CA LEU A 341 1.11 13.38 14.34
C LEU A 341 -0.15 14.24 14.55
N ARG A 342 -0.62 14.44 15.78
CA ARG A 342 -1.79 15.29 16.08
C ARG A 342 -1.58 16.73 15.58
N LEU A 343 -2.64 17.36 15.11
CA LEU A 343 -2.61 18.81 14.83
C LEU A 343 -2.31 19.56 16.14
N GLY A 344 -1.58 20.67 16.02
CA GLY A 344 -1.04 21.42 17.16
C GLY A 344 -2.08 22.25 17.89
#